data_AF-A0A7G5YWB4-F1
#
_entry.id   AF-A0A7G5YWB4-F1
#
_cell.length_a   1.000
_cell.length_b   1.000
_cell.length_c   1.000
_cell.angle_alpha   90.00
_cell.angle_beta   90.00
_cell.angle_gamma   90.00
#
_symmetry.space_group_name_H-M   'P 1'
#
loop_
_entity.id
_entity.type
_entity.pdbx_description
1 polymer ?
#
loop_
_entity_poly.entity_id
_entity_poly.type
_entity_poly.pdbx_seq_one_letter_code
_entity_poly.pdbx_strand_id
1 'polypeptide(L)'
;MIAAAIASGSGYRRAGRAVLAAACMFHMTPATAQAVAGETPTMDLHVPPPTPPANSWAGEYRISQHELVAGIALNTDGTFRYGLTVGSLDETASGRWSATGNHIQLVSEPRPVPPAITVGPALRDPKVGLSLKVIAPKGRGVAGVDLVVGFDDGGTVQDYTQVYGWTVPDEEKRAPRWVQFSLESYGLRSPRFPVDRNVANTLTFILTPNDFGVVDFTGVPVEVDSDSLVIHREGGDMRFRRVRD
;
A
#
# COMPACT_ATOMS: atom_id res chain seq x y z
N MET A 1 25.96 -45.46 15.41
CA MET A 1 26.29 -45.34 13.98
C MET A 1 26.84 -43.94 13.73
N ILE A 2 28.15 -43.88 13.41
CA ILE A 2 28.89 -42.94 12.55
C ILE A 2 28.59 -41.43 12.75
N ALA A 3 29.36 -40.66 13.56
CA ALA A 3 30.70 -40.05 13.32
C ALA A 3 30.71 -39.00 12.18
N ALA A 4 30.77 -37.70 12.48
CA ALA A 4 31.97 -36.82 12.59
C ALA A 4 32.63 -36.53 11.21
N ALA A 5 33.21 -35.38 10.83
CA ALA A 5 33.64 -34.14 11.47
C ALA A 5 34.20 -33.22 10.34
N ILE A 6 33.98 -31.89 10.39
CA ILE A 6 34.99 -30.81 10.60
C ILE A 6 35.68 -30.21 9.34
N ALA A 7 35.48 -28.88 9.19
CA ALA A 7 36.41 -27.77 8.82
C ALA A 7 37.24 -27.84 7.51
N SER A 8 37.81 -26.80 6.92
CA SER A 8 37.75 -25.33 6.96
C SER A 8 38.78 -24.86 5.92
N GLY A 9 38.50 -23.77 5.19
CA GLY A 9 39.50 -22.72 4.99
C GLY A 9 40.45 -22.77 3.77
N SER A 10 40.67 -21.55 3.27
CA SER A 10 41.88 -20.99 2.66
C SER A 10 41.87 -20.77 1.15
N GLY A 11 42.06 -19.50 0.80
CA GLY A 11 42.22 -19.00 -0.56
C GLY A 11 43.58 -19.31 -1.17
N TYR A 12 43.72 -18.90 -2.43
CA TYR A 12 44.99 -18.88 -3.15
C TYR A 12 45.07 -17.62 -4.02
N ARG A 13 46.08 -16.78 -3.73
CA ARG A 13 46.66 -15.82 -4.68
C ARG A 13 47.72 -16.54 -5.51
N ARG A 14 47.88 -16.18 -6.78
CA ARG A 14 49.21 -16.14 -7.43
C ARG A 14 49.22 -15.15 -8.60
N ALA A 15 50.24 -14.30 -8.57
CA ALA A 15 50.71 -13.48 -9.68
C ALA A 15 52.08 -14.02 -10.14
N GLY A 16 52.47 -13.79 -11.39
CA GLY A 16 53.89 -13.86 -11.80
C GLY A 16 54.20 -14.27 -13.25
N ARG A 17 54.51 -13.24 -14.07
CA ARG A 17 55.62 -13.11 -15.08
C ARG A 17 55.84 -14.22 -16.13
N ALA A 18 55.69 -13.98 -17.45
CA ALA A 18 56.50 -13.17 -18.41
C ALA A 18 57.75 -13.88 -18.97
N VAL A 19 57.90 -13.92 -20.32
CA VAL A 19 59.08 -13.49 -21.13
C VAL A 19 58.94 -13.86 -22.63
N LEU A 20 59.18 -12.83 -23.47
CA LEU A 20 59.66 -12.65 -24.86
C LEU A 20 59.66 -13.77 -25.93
N ALA A 21 59.31 -13.40 -27.18
CA ALA A 21 60.30 -12.98 -28.21
C ALA A 21 59.70 -12.45 -29.56
N ALA A 22 60.35 -11.39 -30.07
CA ALA A 22 60.63 -10.95 -31.46
C ALA A 22 59.52 -10.98 -32.55
N ALA A 23 59.04 -9.85 -33.09
CA ALA A 23 59.65 -8.84 -33.98
C ALA A 23 59.46 -9.13 -35.48
N CYS A 24 58.74 -8.24 -36.19
CA CYS A 24 59.07 -7.77 -37.53
C CYS A 24 58.15 -6.58 -37.90
N MET A 25 58.77 -5.41 -38.11
CA MET A 25 58.12 -4.20 -38.62
C MET A 25 57.79 -4.36 -40.10
N PHE A 26 56.56 -4.06 -40.49
CA PHE A 26 56.26 -3.55 -41.84
C PHE A 26 55.32 -2.37 -41.69
N HIS A 27 55.76 -1.22 -42.22
CA HIS A 27 54.97 -0.01 -42.34
C HIS A 27 53.97 -0.22 -43.47
N MET A 28 52.67 -0.15 -43.15
CA MET A 28 51.63 0.10 -44.13
C MET A 28 50.74 1.21 -43.60
N THR A 29 50.75 2.33 -44.32
CA THR A 29 49.81 3.44 -44.23
C THR A 29 48.39 2.92 -44.51
N PRO A 30 47.43 3.01 -43.58
CA PRO A 30 46.03 2.81 -43.94
C PRO A 30 45.48 4.11 -44.51
N ALA A 31 44.92 3.99 -45.71
CA ALA A 31 44.09 4.98 -46.36
C ALA A 31 42.90 5.36 -45.47
N THR A 32 42.57 6.65 -45.46
CA THR A 32 41.44 7.23 -44.74
C THR A 32 40.13 6.63 -45.27
N ALA A 33 39.58 5.64 -44.56
CA ALA A 33 38.21 5.18 -44.75
C ALA A 33 37.28 6.09 -43.94
N GLN A 34 36.46 6.88 -44.62
CA GLN A 34 35.36 7.63 -44.00
C GLN A 34 34.38 6.64 -43.37
N ALA A 35 34.34 6.59 -42.04
CA ALA A 35 33.27 5.92 -41.32
C ALA A 35 32.00 6.77 -41.45
N VAL A 36 31.05 6.29 -42.24
CA VAL A 36 29.67 6.77 -42.24
C VAL A 36 29.08 6.37 -40.89
N ALA A 37 28.62 7.36 -40.12
CA ALA A 37 27.89 7.15 -38.88
C ALA A 37 26.60 6.38 -39.19
N GLY A 38 26.54 5.12 -38.79
CA GLY A 38 25.30 4.35 -38.75
C GLY A 38 24.54 4.71 -37.48
N GLU A 39 23.58 5.63 -37.59
CA GLU A 39 22.51 5.74 -36.61
C GLU A 39 21.70 4.44 -36.66
N THR A 40 21.80 3.61 -35.62
CA THR A 40 20.83 2.55 -35.38
C THR A 40 19.47 3.19 -35.13
N PRO A 41 18.43 2.93 -35.96
CA PRO A 41 17.10 3.37 -35.62
C PRO A 41 16.65 2.57 -34.40
N THR A 42 16.52 3.25 -33.26
CA THR A 42 15.79 2.74 -32.11
C THR A 42 14.36 2.53 -32.57
N MET A 43 13.97 1.29 -32.89
CA MET A 43 12.56 0.97 -33.02
C MET A 43 11.94 1.13 -31.63
N ASP A 44 11.39 2.31 -31.37
CA ASP A 44 10.37 2.49 -30.35
C ASP A 44 9.21 1.57 -30.75
N LEU A 45 9.18 0.37 -30.14
CA LEU A 45 7.95 -0.42 -30.05
C LEU A 45 7.00 0.35 -29.13
N HIS A 46 6.39 1.41 -29.67
CA HIS A 46 5.13 1.90 -29.16
C HIS A 46 4.13 0.77 -29.36
N VAL A 47 4.00 -0.11 -28.36
CA VAL A 47 2.88 -1.04 -28.29
C VAL A 47 1.64 -0.16 -28.21
N PRO A 48 0.81 -0.09 -29.26
CA PRO A 48 -0.40 0.71 -29.21
C PRO A 48 -1.25 0.15 -28.06
N PRO A 49 -1.95 1.03 -27.31
CA PRO A 49 -2.86 0.56 -26.28
C PRO A 49 -3.84 -0.45 -26.92
N PRO A 50 -4.14 -1.56 -26.23
CA PRO A 50 -5.04 -2.57 -26.76
C PRO A 50 -6.36 -1.92 -27.19
N THR A 51 -6.77 -2.15 -28.44
CA THR A 51 -8.06 -1.65 -28.94
C THR A 51 -9.18 -2.29 -28.12
N PRO A 52 -10.10 -1.51 -27.53
CA PRO A 52 -11.19 -2.08 -26.74
C PRO A 52 -12.06 -2.98 -27.61
N PRO A 53 -12.45 -4.18 -27.13
CA PRO A 53 -13.33 -5.07 -27.87
C PRO A 53 -14.73 -4.44 -28.07
N ALA A 54 -15.36 -4.77 -29.20
CA ALA A 54 -16.63 -4.20 -29.67
C ALA A 54 -17.86 -4.46 -28.79
N ASN A 55 -17.73 -5.28 -27.74
CA ASN A 55 -18.71 -5.43 -26.66
C ASN A 55 -18.24 -4.64 -25.46
N SER A 56 -18.09 -3.32 -25.62
CA SER A 56 -17.44 -2.52 -24.61
C SER A 56 -18.38 -2.37 -23.40
N TRP A 57 -18.06 -3.10 -22.33
CA TRP A 57 -18.57 -2.78 -21.00
C TRP A 57 -18.14 -1.38 -20.55
N ALA A 58 -17.39 -0.65 -21.37
CA ALA A 58 -17.13 0.77 -21.23
C ALA A 58 -18.43 1.57 -21.09
N GLY A 59 -18.46 2.46 -20.10
CA GLY A 59 -19.61 3.27 -19.73
C GLY A 59 -19.55 3.72 -18.29
N GLU A 60 -20.50 4.57 -17.92
CA GLU A 60 -20.70 4.97 -16.53
C GLU A 60 -21.75 4.08 -15.88
N TYR A 61 -21.47 3.66 -14.66
CA TYR A 61 -22.35 2.86 -13.85
C TYR A 61 -22.49 3.52 -12.47
N ARG A 62 -23.71 3.58 -11.94
CA ARG A 62 -24.01 4.27 -10.69
C ARG A 62 -24.91 3.43 -9.80
N ILE A 63 -24.77 3.65 -8.51
CA ILE A 63 -25.70 3.21 -7.47
C ILE A 63 -26.04 4.42 -6.62
N SER A 64 -27.32 4.58 -6.30
CA SER A 64 -27.80 5.58 -5.38
C SER A 64 -28.86 4.95 -4.51
N GLN A 65 -28.65 5.03 -3.20
CA GLN A 65 -29.55 4.57 -2.15
C GLN A 65 -29.58 5.66 -1.05
N HIS A 66 -30.39 5.47 -0.01
CA HIS A 66 -30.39 6.40 1.12
C HIS A 66 -28.96 6.47 1.70
N GLU A 67 -28.40 7.68 1.77
CA GLU A 67 -27.04 8.00 2.25
C GLU A 67 -25.85 7.49 1.44
N LEU A 68 -26.05 6.62 0.43
CA LEU A 68 -24.98 6.09 -0.41
C LEU A 68 -25.10 6.57 -1.84
N VAL A 69 -24.03 7.17 -2.34
CA VAL A 69 -23.83 7.44 -3.78
C VAL A 69 -22.49 6.86 -4.18
N ALA A 70 -22.48 6.02 -5.20
CA ALA A 70 -21.23 5.55 -5.80
C ALA A 70 -21.34 5.45 -7.32
N GLY A 71 -20.20 5.59 -7.98
CA GLY A 71 -20.08 5.48 -9.42
C GLY A 71 -18.77 4.82 -9.82
N ILE A 72 -18.82 4.07 -10.92
CA ILE A 72 -17.64 3.56 -11.60
C ILE A 72 -17.77 3.86 -13.10
N ALA A 73 -16.71 4.42 -13.67
CA ALA A 73 -16.58 4.66 -15.09
C ALA A 73 -15.53 3.70 -15.65
N LEU A 74 -15.93 2.91 -16.64
CA LEU A 74 -15.03 2.08 -17.45
C LEU A 74 -14.80 2.81 -18.77
N ASN A 75 -13.61 3.35 -18.99
CA ASN A 75 -13.29 4.12 -20.19
C ASN A 75 -12.87 3.21 -21.34
N THR A 76 -13.11 3.64 -22.58
CA THR A 76 -12.75 2.87 -23.79
C THR A 76 -11.25 2.70 -23.97
N ASP A 77 -10.42 3.53 -23.33
CA ASP A 77 -8.95 3.40 -23.33
C ASP A 77 -8.42 2.31 -22.37
N GLY A 78 -9.30 1.57 -21.70
CA GLY A 78 -8.93 0.56 -20.73
C GLY A 78 -8.62 1.10 -19.33
N THR A 79 -8.93 2.37 -19.05
CA THR A 79 -8.82 2.96 -17.70
C THR A 79 -10.15 2.96 -16.97
N PHE A 80 -10.13 2.94 -15.63
CA PHE A 80 -11.34 3.12 -14.82
C PHE A 80 -11.17 4.21 -13.77
N ARG A 81 -12.31 4.76 -13.33
CA ARG A 81 -12.40 5.62 -12.15
C ARG A 81 -13.58 5.20 -11.29
N TYR A 82 -13.43 5.30 -9.98
CA TYR A 82 -14.44 4.99 -8.98
C TYR A 82 -14.52 6.10 -7.95
N GLY A 83 -15.73 6.35 -7.46
CA GLY A 83 -15.97 7.16 -6.27
C GLY A 83 -17.16 6.65 -5.49
N LEU A 84 -17.10 6.74 -4.17
CA LEU A 84 -18.20 6.47 -3.25
C LEU A 84 -18.20 7.50 -2.13
N THR A 85 -19.40 7.92 -1.75
CA THR A 85 -19.66 8.68 -0.53
C THR A 85 -20.80 7.98 0.22
N VAL A 86 -20.58 7.66 1.49
CA VAL A 86 -21.61 7.15 2.40
C VAL A 86 -21.40 7.68 3.82
N GLY A 87 -22.35 8.48 4.32
CA GLY A 87 -22.19 9.15 5.61
C GLY A 87 -20.92 10.01 5.66
N SER A 88 -19.96 9.64 6.50
CA SER A 88 -18.63 10.29 6.62
C SER A 88 -17.51 9.58 5.86
N LEU A 89 -17.81 8.47 5.17
CA LEU A 89 -16.85 7.70 4.40
C LEU A 89 -16.84 8.17 2.95
N ASP A 90 -15.66 8.57 2.49
CA ASP A 90 -15.37 8.85 1.09
C ASP A 90 -14.30 7.88 0.59
N GLU A 91 -14.56 7.26 -0.55
CA GLU A 91 -13.65 6.33 -1.22
C GLU A 91 -13.44 6.75 -2.67
N THR A 92 -12.22 6.58 -3.15
CA THR A 92 -11.86 6.76 -4.57
C THR A 92 -10.99 5.60 -5.04
N ALA A 93 -10.98 5.35 -6.35
CA ALA A 93 -9.98 4.49 -6.96
C ALA A 93 -9.84 4.79 -8.46
N SER A 94 -8.69 4.44 -9.01
CA SER A 94 -8.43 4.51 -10.45
C SER A 94 -7.43 3.45 -10.88
N GLY A 95 -7.43 3.14 -12.16
CA GLY A 95 -6.42 2.26 -12.72
C GLY A 95 -6.84 1.72 -14.08
N ARG A 96 -6.50 0.45 -14.36
CA ARG A 96 -6.83 -0.22 -15.62
C ARG A 96 -7.89 -1.28 -15.44
N TRP A 97 -8.65 -1.53 -16.51
CA TRP A 97 -9.61 -2.61 -16.59
C TRP A 97 -9.45 -3.42 -17.88
N SER A 98 -9.86 -4.67 -17.81
CA SER A 98 -10.03 -5.55 -18.98
C SER A 98 -11.25 -6.44 -18.77
N ALA A 99 -11.76 -7.04 -19.84
CA ALA A 99 -12.90 -7.93 -19.77
C ALA A 99 -12.59 -9.28 -20.43
N THR A 100 -13.08 -10.35 -19.81
CA THR A 100 -13.11 -11.70 -20.37
C THR A 100 -14.51 -12.27 -20.17
N GLY A 101 -15.30 -12.34 -21.26
CA GLY A 101 -16.71 -12.71 -21.18
C GLY A 101 -17.53 -11.71 -20.34
N ASN A 102 -18.18 -12.22 -19.30
CA ASN A 102 -18.94 -11.44 -18.32
C ASN A 102 -18.12 -11.06 -17.07
N HIS A 103 -16.81 -11.28 -17.06
CA HIS A 103 -15.95 -10.88 -15.95
C HIS A 103 -15.13 -9.67 -16.34
N ILE A 104 -15.04 -8.70 -15.43
CA ILE A 104 -14.15 -7.55 -15.52
C ILE A 104 -13.05 -7.70 -14.47
N GLN A 105 -11.81 -7.48 -14.91
CA GLN A 105 -10.67 -7.40 -14.01
C GLN A 105 -10.24 -5.96 -13.87
N LEU A 106 -10.23 -5.46 -12.64
CA LEU A 106 -9.70 -4.15 -12.27
C LEU A 106 -8.29 -4.30 -11.70
N VAL A 107 -7.43 -3.33 -11.98
CA VAL A 107 -6.07 -3.19 -11.42
C VAL A 107 -5.88 -1.74 -11.01
N SER A 108 -5.76 -1.47 -9.71
CA SER A 108 -5.54 -0.11 -9.21
C SER A 108 -4.14 0.39 -9.56
N GLU A 109 -4.06 1.57 -10.16
CA GLU A 109 -2.81 2.19 -10.59
C GLU A 109 -2.83 3.71 -10.28
N PRO A 110 -1.89 4.22 -9.46
CA PRO A 110 -0.94 3.44 -8.65
C PRO A 110 -1.66 2.56 -7.63
N ARG A 111 -1.01 1.47 -7.20
CA ARG A 111 -1.53 0.66 -6.10
C ARG A 111 -1.48 1.49 -4.81
N PRO A 112 -2.58 1.63 -4.06
CA PRO A 112 -2.60 2.48 -2.88
C PRO A 112 -1.69 1.93 -1.78
N VAL A 113 -1.02 2.84 -1.08
CA VAL A 113 -0.24 2.57 0.11
C VAL A 113 -1.15 2.71 1.33
N PRO A 114 -1.32 1.65 2.15
CA PRO A 114 -2.24 1.69 3.27
C PRO A 114 -1.77 2.66 4.35
N PRO A 115 -2.69 3.27 5.13
CA PRO A 115 -2.31 4.06 6.29
C PRO A 115 -1.51 3.25 7.29
N ALA A 116 -0.63 3.92 8.03
CA ALA A 116 0.22 3.27 9.02
C ALA A 116 0.32 4.10 10.30
N ILE A 117 0.42 3.40 11.44
CA ILE A 117 0.74 4.01 12.73
C ILE A 117 2.12 3.54 13.17
N THR A 118 2.96 4.47 13.60
CA THR A 118 4.30 4.19 14.15
C THR A 118 4.45 4.81 15.54
N VAL A 119 5.45 4.34 16.28
CA VAL A 119 5.80 4.89 17.60
C VAL A 119 6.43 6.27 17.42
N GLY A 120 5.95 7.25 18.19
CA GLY A 120 6.48 8.60 18.28
C GLY A 120 7.14 8.88 19.63
N PRO A 121 7.24 10.15 20.03
CA PRO A 121 7.82 10.55 21.31
C PRO A 121 7.13 9.88 22.51
N ALA A 122 7.93 9.51 23.50
CA ALA A 122 7.48 8.90 24.74
C ALA A 122 8.16 9.60 25.92
N LEU A 123 7.38 9.90 26.96
CA LEU A 123 7.84 10.58 28.15
C LEU A 123 7.32 9.87 29.39
N ARG A 124 8.07 9.99 30.48
CA ARG A 124 7.61 9.62 31.81
C ARG A 124 7.11 10.85 32.54
N ASP A 125 5.86 10.80 33.00
CA ASP A 125 5.24 11.81 33.84
C ASP A 125 4.71 11.14 35.13
N PRO A 126 5.26 11.45 36.32
CA PRO A 126 4.82 10.84 37.56
C PRO A 126 3.37 11.17 37.94
N LYS A 127 2.74 12.16 37.30
CA LYS A 127 1.37 12.60 37.60
C LYS A 127 0.31 11.93 36.71
N VAL A 128 0.71 11.16 35.71
CA VAL A 128 -0.19 10.56 34.72
C VAL A 128 -0.22 9.03 34.88
N GLY A 129 -1.40 8.41 34.76
CA GLY A 129 -1.55 6.96 34.74
C GLY A 129 -0.92 6.35 33.49
N LEU A 130 -1.65 6.46 32.37
CA LEU A 130 -1.23 6.21 31.00
C LEU A 130 -1.99 7.21 30.10
N SER A 131 -1.27 7.96 29.28
CA SER A 131 -1.83 8.84 28.26
C SER A 131 -1.31 8.43 26.90
N LEU A 132 -2.24 8.33 25.94
CA LEU A 132 -2.01 7.90 24.57
C LEU A 132 -2.46 9.02 23.63
N LYS A 133 -1.60 9.43 22.71
CA LYS A 133 -1.95 10.44 21.71
C LYS A 133 -1.58 9.97 20.32
N VAL A 134 -2.52 10.05 19.39
CA VAL A 134 -2.24 9.88 17.97
C VAL A 134 -2.11 11.27 17.34
N ILE A 135 -1.05 11.49 16.57
CA ILE A 135 -0.79 12.74 15.85
C ILE A 135 -0.60 12.47 14.35
N ALA A 136 -0.96 13.44 13.53
CA ALA A 136 -0.53 13.52 12.13
C ALA A 136 0.96 13.89 12.07
N PRO A 137 1.65 13.73 10.92
CA PRO A 137 3.10 13.98 10.81
C PRO A 137 3.52 15.41 11.16
N LYS A 138 2.60 16.37 11.07
CA LYS A 138 2.81 17.78 11.45
C LYS A 138 2.48 18.08 12.92
N GLY A 139 2.29 17.06 13.76
CA GLY A 139 2.05 17.19 15.20
C GLY A 139 0.60 17.45 15.63
N ARG A 140 -0.32 17.67 14.70
CA ARG A 140 -1.75 17.86 15.01
C ARG A 140 -2.33 16.57 15.57
N GLY A 141 -3.04 16.65 16.69
CA GLY A 141 -3.75 15.51 17.26
C GLY A 141 -4.85 14.99 16.35
N VAL A 142 -5.02 13.67 16.32
CA VAL A 142 -6.02 12.96 15.53
C VAL A 142 -7.04 12.35 16.49
N ALA A 143 -8.30 12.75 16.34
CA ALA A 143 -9.43 12.18 17.06
C ALA A 143 -10.06 11.03 16.29
N GLY A 144 -10.85 10.21 16.98
CA GLY A 144 -11.62 9.13 16.40
C GLY A 144 -10.79 7.92 15.97
N VAL A 145 -9.54 7.81 16.42
CA VAL A 145 -8.75 6.59 16.21
C VAL A 145 -9.11 5.62 17.32
N ASP A 146 -9.72 4.50 16.96
CA ASP A 146 -10.04 3.46 17.92
C ASP A 146 -8.75 2.93 18.54
N LEU A 147 -8.81 2.61 19.83
CA LEU A 147 -7.71 2.04 20.58
C LEU A 147 -8.20 0.86 21.41
N VAL A 148 -7.33 -0.14 21.52
CA VAL A 148 -7.47 -1.25 22.46
C VAL A 148 -6.22 -1.30 23.31
N VAL A 149 -6.37 -1.19 24.62
CA VAL A 149 -5.30 -1.40 25.60
C VAL A 149 -5.47 -2.77 26.21
N GLY A 150 -4.45 -3.62 26.11
CA GLY A 150 -4.43 -4.91 26.80
C GLY A 150 -3.60 -4.85 28.08
N PHE A 151 -4.10 -5.51 29.11
CA PHE A 151 -3.54 -5.51 30.46
C PHE A 151 -2.88 -6.85 30.81
N ASP A 152 -2.22 -6.88 31.96
CA ASP A 152 -1.46 -8.01 32.49
C ASP A 152 -2.31 -9.21 32.89
N ASP A 153 -3.56 -8.99 33.26
CA ASP A 153 -4.56 -10.03 33.53
C ASP A 153 -5.19 -10.61 32.24
N GLY A 154 -4.81 -10.10 31.07
CA GLY A 154 -5.39 -10.46 29.77
C GLY A 154 -6.66 -9.72 29.40
N GLY A 155 -7.22 -8.90 30.30
CA GLY A 155 -8.35 -8.03 30.01
C GLY A 155 -7.98 -6.87 29.08
N THR A 156 -9.00 -6.21 28.53
CA THR A 156 -8.83 -5.07 27.62
C THR A 156 -9.75 -3.91 27.96
N VAL A 157 -9.33 -2.70 27.59
CA VAL A 157 -10.17 -1.51 27.47
C VAL A 157 -10.20 -1.12 26.00
N GLN A 158 -11.38 -0.74 25.52
CA GLN A 158 -11.60 -0.20 24.17
C GLN A 158 -12.14 1.21 24.29
N ASP A 159 -11.59 2.13 23.51
CA ASP A 159 -12.01 3.52 23.46
C ASP A 159 -11.52 4.13 22.14
N TYR A 160 -11.55 5.46 22.00
CA TYR A 160 -11.01 6.17 20.86
C TYR A 160 -10.28 7.46 21.30
N THR A 161 -9.32 7.89 20.49
CA THR A 161 -8.55 9.11 20.79
C THR A 161 -9.38 10.37 20.59
N GLN A 162 -9.09 11.41 21.38
CA GLN A 162 -9.51 12.78 21.11
C GLN A 162 -8.35 13.56 20.49
N VAL A 163 -8.57 14.81 20.05
CA VAL A 163 -7.49 15.68 19.54
C VAL A 163 -6.40 15.89 20.60
N TYR A 164 -6.77 15.89 21.88
CA TYR A 164 -5.84 15.97 23.00
C TYR A 164 -5.28 14.61 23.45
N GLY A 165 -5.70 13.51 22.83
CA GLY A 165 -5.35 12.13 23.19
C GLY A 165 -6.44 11.42 23.98
N TRP A 166 -6.05 10.33 24.62
CA TRP A 166 -6.86 9.54 25.53
C TRP A 166 -6.03 9.25 26.78
N THR A 167 -6.66 9.23 27.94
CA THR A 167 -5.99 8.88 29.20
C THR A 167 -6.77 7.75 29.84
N VAL A 168 -6.06 6.76 30.35
CA VAL A 168 -6.68 5.65 31.07
C VAL A 168 -7.52 6.19 32.24
N PRO A 169 -8.75 5.70 32.47
CA PRO A 169 -9.56 6.09 33.62
C PRO A 169 -8.83 5.85 34.94
N ASP A 170 -9.06 6.72 35.93
CA ASP A 170 -8.35 6.65 37.22
C ASP A 170 -8.68 5.36 38.01
N GLU A 171 -9.84 4.76 37.77
CA GLU A 171 -10.28 3.51 38.39
C GLU A 171 -9.54 2.28 37.84
N GLU A 172 -8.93 2.38 36.66
CA GLU A 172 -8.17 1.31 36.04
C GLU A 172 -6.80 1.15 36.72
N LYS A 173 -6.63 0.04 37.45
CA LYS A 173 -5.40 -0.24 38.23
C LYS A 173 -4.50 -1.28 37.58
N ARG A 174 -4.97 -2.00 36.58
CA ARG A 174 -4.20 -3.07 35.92
C ARG A 174 -3.00 -2.51 35.18
N ALA A 175 -1.97 -3.33 34.99
CA ALA A 175 -0.77 -2.90 34.30
C ALA A 175 -0.94 -3.06 32.78
N PRO A 176 -0.99 -1.98 31.99
CA PRO A 176 -1.09 -2.10 30.54
C PRO A 176 0.20 -2.73 30.00
N ARG A 177 0.03 -3.59 29.00
CA ARG A 177 1.11 -4.37 28.36
C ARG A 177 1.27 -4.02 26.90
N TRP A 178 0.18 -3.65 26.24
CA TRP A 178 0.20 -3.23 24.85
C TRP A 178 -0.96 -2.31 24.52
N VAL A 179 -0.81 -1.56 23.43
CA VAL A 179 -1.88 -0.82 22.77
C VAL A 179 -1.92 -1.17 21.28
N GLN A 180 -3.12 -1.27 20.73
CA GLN A 180 -3.37 -1.39 19.29
C GLN A 180 -4.33 -0.29 18.85
N PHE A 181 -4.15 0.23 17.65
CA PHE A 181 -4.99 1.27 17.07
C PHE A 181 -5.66 0.77 15.79
N SER A 182 -6.86 1.28 15.51
CA SER A 182 -7.58 0.98 14.27
C SER A 182 -8.40 2.15 13.75
N LEU A 183 -8.62 2.13 12.44
CA LEU A 183 -9.66 2.86 11.72
C LEU A 183 -10.18 1.88 10.66
N GLU A 184 -11.09 0.99 11.07
CA GLU A 184 -11.49 -0.17 10.27
C GLU A 184 -12.09 0.23 8.92
N SER A 185 -12.87 1.30 8.89
CA SER A 185 -13.43 1.89 7.67
C SER A 185 -12.40 2.32 6.63
N TYR A 186 -11.13 2.42 7.01
CA TYR A 186 -10.01 2.77 6.13
C TYR A 186 -8.95 1.66 6.07
N GLY A 187 -9.29 0.44 6.50
CA GLY A 187 -8.39 -0.71 6.48
C GLY A 187 -7.17 -0.57 7.42
N LEU A 188 -7.20 0.39 8.36
CA LEU A 188 -6.10 0.59 9.30
C LEU A 188 -6.26 -0.32 10.51
N ARG A 189 -5.27 -1.19 10.72
CA ARG A 189 -5.04 -1.86 12.00
C ARG A 189 -3.55 -1.90 12.28
N SER A 190 -3.13 -1.27 13.38
CA SER A 190 -1.71 -1.26 13.76
C SER A 190 -1.29 -2.64 14.33
N PRO A 191 0.02 -2.93 14.41
CA PRO A 191 0.49 -3.96 15.32
C PRO A 191 0.18 -3.58 16.78
N ARG A 192 0.32 -4.54 17.70
CA ARG A 192 0.34 -4.26 19.13
C ARG A 192 1.67 -3.62 19.52
N PHE A 193 1.63 -2.39 20.00
CA PHE A 193 2.81 -1.72 20.54
C PHE A 193 2.96 -2.03 22.03
N PRO A 194 4.14 -2.48 22.49
CA PRO A 194 4.35 -2.77 23.89
C PRO A 194 4.27 -1.48 24.73
N VAL A 195 3.71 -1.61 25.93
CA VAL A 195 3.61 -0.54 26.91
C VAL A 195 4.33 -0.99 28.19
N ASP A 196 5.30 -0.19 28.61
CA ASP A 196 5.91 -0.29 29.94
C ASP A 196 5.84 1.08 30.62
N ARG A 197 4.89 1.21 31.55
CA ARG A 197 4.68 2.45 32.32
C ARG A 197 5.89 2.82 33.16
N ASN A 198 6.78 1.88 33.47
CA ASN A 198 8.02 2.17 34.20
C ASN A 198 9.06 2.91 33.34
N VAL A 199 8.95 2.80 32.01
CA VAL A 199 9.81 3.51 31.06
C VAL A 199 9.14 4.82 30.63
N ALA A 200 7.89 4.75 30.17
CA ALA A 200 7.13 5.91 29.72
C ALA A 200 5.63 5.66 29.88
N ASN A 201 4.87 6.71 30.20
CA ASN A 201 3.42 6.64 30.40
C ASN A 201 2.66 7.77 29.70
N THR A 202 3.37 8.67 29.01
CA THR A 202 2.79 9.59 28.03
C THR A 202 3.36 9.21 26.68
N LEU A 203 2.57 8.51 25.86
CA LEU A 203 3.00 7.88 24.61
C LEU A 203 2.34 8.57 23.42
N THR A 204 3.15 8.98 22.46
CA THR A 204 2.68 9.52 21.17
C THR A 204 2.87 8.49 20.07
N PHE A 205 1.89 8.40 19.18
CA PHE A 205 1.90 7.58 17.98
C PHE A 205 1.66 8.47 16.77
N ILE A 206 2.32 8.17 15.66
CA ILE A 206 2.23 8.98 14.44
C ILE A 206 1.41 8.22 13.42
N LEU A 207 0.26 8.77 13.04
CA LEU A 207 -0.54 8.31 11.92
C LEU A 207 0.02 8.92 10.64
N THR A 208 0.57 8.09 9.77
CA THR A 208 0.90 8.43 8.39
C THR A 208 -0.32 8.06 7.53
N PRO A 209 -1.04 9.05 6.95
CA PRO A 209 -2.28 8.76 6.24
C PRO A 209 -2.07 7.95 4.96
N ASN A 210 -0.94 8.14 4.27
CA ASN A 210 -0.69 7.59 2.94
C ASN A 210 -1.88 7.85 1.99
N ASP A 211 -2.36 6.84 1.26
CA ASP A 211 -3.48 6.96 0.33
C ASP A 211 -4.82 6.73 1.02
N PHE A 212 -5.06 7.49 2.09
CA PHE A 212 -6.27 7.41 2.91
C PHE A 212 -7.53 7.63 2.06
N GLY A 213 -8.52 6.72 2.14
CA GLY A 213 -9.73 6.78 1.32
C GLY A 213 -9.51 6.35 -0.14
N VAL A 214 -8.37 5.74 -0.48
CA VAL A 214 -8.14 5.13 -1.80
C VAL A 214 -8.23 3.61 -1.68
N VAL A 215 -9.12 3.01 -2.46
CA VAL A 215 -9.40 1.56 -2.42
C VAL A 215 -8.57 0.82 -3.47
N ASP A 216 -8.03 -0.35 -3.10
CA ASP A 216 -7.38 -1.27 -4.04
C ASP A 216 -8.42 -2.22 -4.64
N PHE A 217 -8.77 -2.02 -5.92
CA PHE A 217 -9.64 -2.94 -6.66
C PHE A 217 -8.85 -4.07 -7.35
N THR A 218 -7.53 -4.12 -7.18
CA THR A 218 -6.72 -5.15 -7.83
C THR A 218 -7.14 -6.55 -7.40
N GLY A 219 -7.64 -7.34 -8.35
CA GLY A 219 -8.10 -8.71 -8.08
C GLY A 219 -9.47 -8.80 -7.42
N VAL A 220 -10.17 -7.69 -7.22
CA VAL A 220 -11.57 -7.70 -6.76
C VAL A 220 -12.45 -8.25 -7.87
N PRO A 221 -13.28 -9.28 -7.62
CA PRO A 221 -14.17 -9.84 -8.63
C PRO A 221 -15.23 -8.81 -9.06
N VAL A 222 -15.34 -8.60 -10.37
CA VAL A 222 -16.41 -7.78 -10.97
C VAL A 222 -17.15 -8.60 -12.02
N GLU A 223 -18.43 -8.82 -11.80
CA GLU A 223 -19.30 -9.54 -12.71
C GLU A 223 -20.20 -8.56 -13.48
N VAL A 224 -20.43 -8.89 -14.75
CA VAL A 224 -21.42 -8.24 -15.58
C VAL A 224 -22.69 -9.08 -15.56
N ASP A 225 -23.78 -8.45 -15.16
CA ASP A 225 -25.12 -9.01 -15.26
C ASP A 225 -26.01 -8.05 -16.05
N SER A 226 -26.24 -8.39 -17.32
CA SER A 226 -27.03 -7.59 -18.26
C SER A 226 -26.47 -6.15 -18.37
N ASP A 227 -27.15 -5.16 -17.80
CA ASP A 227 -26.73 -3.75 -17.77
C ASP A 227 -26.17 -3.31 -16.40
N SER A 228 -25.80 -4.27 -15.56
CA SER A 228 -25.24 -4.03 -14.24
C SER A 228 -23.81 -4.53 -14.11
N LEU A 229 -23.04 -3.83 -13.27
CA LEU A 229 -21.80 -4.33 -12.71
C LEU A 229 -22.03 -4.72 -11.26
N VAL A 230 -21.58 -5.89 -10.85
CA VAL A 230 -21.57 -6.34 -9.46
C VAL A 230 -20.13 -6.40 -9.01
N ILE A 231 -19.76 -5.56 -8.04
CA ILE A 231 -18.43 -5.57 -7.41
C ILE A 231 -18.55 -6.33 -6.08
N HIS A 232 -17.78 -7.40 -5.93
CA HIS A 232 -17.77 -8.23 -4.72
C HIS A 232 -16.67 -7.77 -3.77
N ARG A 233 -17.02 -7.00 -2.74
CA ARG A 233 -16.04 -6.42 -1.80
C ARG A 233 -16.26 -6.87 -0.36
N GLU A 234 -15.27 -6.61 0.49
CA GLU A 234 -15.43 -6.70 1.93
C GLU A 234 -16.55 -5.73 2.37
N GLY A 235 -17.55 -6.24 3.09
CA GLY A 235 -18.77 -5.50 3.44
C GLY A 235 -19.99 -5.77 2.53
N GLY A 236 -19.83 -6.54 1.44
CA GLY A 236 -20.93 -7.06 0.63
C GLY A 236 -20.89 -6.64 -0.84
N ASP A 237 -21.91 -7.08 -1.58
CA ASP A 237 -22.00 -6.85 -3.02
C ASP A 237 -22.53 -5.45 -3.33
N MET A 238 -21.85 -4.77 -4.26
CA MET A 238 -22.30 -3.49 -4.78
C MET A 238 -22.79 -3.65 -6.22
N ARG A 239 -24.09 -3.45 -6.45
CA ARG A 239 -24.69 -3.53 -7.78
C ARG A 239 -24.89 -2.15 -8.40
N PHE A 240 -24.06 -1.82 -9.37
CA PHE A 240 -24.15 -0.60 -10.16
C PHE A 240 -25.01 -0.81 -11.40
N ARG A 241 -25.82 0.17 -11.75
CA ARG A 241 -26.60 0.18 -13.01
C ARG A 241 -25.96 1.13 -14.00
N ARG A 242 -25.90 0.71 -15.26
CA ARG A 242 -25.44 1.58 -16.36
C ARG A 242 -26.29 2.84 -16.41
N VAL A 243 -25.64 3.99 -16.49
CA VAL A 243 -26.28 5.27 -16.74
C VAL A 243 -26.66 5.31 -18.21
N ARG A 244 -27.92 5.63 -18.50
CA ARG A 244 -28.41 5.90 -19.85
C ARG A 244 -28.70 7.40 -19.94
N ASP A 245 -28.28 8.00 -21.05
CA ASP A 245 -28.67 9.36 -21.42
C ASP A 245 -30.16 9.43 -21.78
#